data_AF-A0A075G3Y6-F1
#
_entry.id   AF-A0A075G3Y6-F1
#
_cell.length_a   1.000
_cell.length_b   1.000
_cell.length_c   1.000
_cell.angle_alpha   90.00
_cell.angle_beta   90.00
_cell.angle_gamma   90.00
#
_symmetry.space_group_name_H-M   'P 1'
#
loop_
_entity.id
_entity.type
_entity.pdbx_description
1 polymer ?
#
loop_
_entity_poly.entity_id
_entity_poly.type
_entity_poly.pdbx_seq_one_letter_code
_entity_poly.pdbx_strand_id
1 'polypeptide(L)'
;MLHLKNSSELNRKMAKDILRESRRLASGMDLILRDCRISKKYIEFDTSIPKSKLDQLVEKLSPIGPLDHAKHVVEEIIEKEDAISDGISYFNNERFWECHEILEAVWKNCTGNEKFLVQGLILVAAGLVHYQKDEDEICISIFNRALAKLENSNGKYHDINIDKIKETITKMINSKDVSSFLI
;
A
#
# COMPACT_ATOMS: atom_id res chain seq x y z
N MET A 1 7.76 7.77 -2.61
CA MET A 1 6.52 7.93 -1.83
C MET A 1 6.67 9.08 -0.86
N LEU A 2 5.70 9.99 -0.86
CA LEU A 2 5.60 11.08 0.11
C LEU A 2 4.41 10.80 1.03
N HIS A 3 4.60 10.82 2.34
CA HIS A 3 3.54 10.57 3.32
C HIS A 3 3.33 11.82 4.15
N LEU A 4 2.11 12.35 4.11
CA LEU A 4 1.64 13.35 5.07
C LEU A 4 0.89 12.63 6.19
N LYS A 5 0.89 13.21 7.39
CA LYS A 5 0.04 12.71 8.48
C LYS A 5 -1.42 12.96 8.12
N ASN A 6 -2.24 11.92 8.24
CA ASN A 6 -3.68 12.09 8.19
C ASN A 6 -4.20 12.49 9.59
N SER A 7 -3.98 13.77 9.94
CA SER A 7 -4.44 14.35 11.21
C SER A 7 -5.82 14.99 11.09
N SER A 8 -6.42 14.94 9.91
CA SER A 8 -7.74 15.46 9.58
C SER A 8 -8.71 14.29 9.37
N GLU A 9 -10.01 14.56 9.37
CA GLU A 9 -11.07 13.55 9.09
C GLU A 9 -11.10 13.11 7.60
N LEU A 10 -9.96 13.19 6.88
CA LEU A 10 -9.88 12.76 5.50
C LEU A 10 -9.98 11.24 5.43
N ASN A 11 -10.83 10.76 4.55
CA ASN A 11 -11.04 9.34 4.35
C ASN A 11 -10.76 8.96 2.90
N ARG A 12 -10.59 7.65 2.65
CA ARG A 12 -10.24 7.08 1.35
C ARG A 12 -11.15 7.52 0.19
N LYS A 13 -12.43 7.87 0.43
CA LYS A 13 -13.35 8.39 -0.61
C LYS A 13 -12.87 9.70 -1.22
N MET A 14 -12.04 10.44 -0.49
CA MET A 14 -11.52 11.73 -0.90
C MET A 14 -10.21 11.61 -1.69
N ALA A 15 -9.66 10.40 -1.89
CA ALA A 15 -8.34 10.22 -2.50
C ALA A 15 -8.20 10.88 -3.88
N LYS A 16 -9.23 10.78 -4.74
CA LYS A 16 -9.23 11.39 -6.07
C LYS A 16 -9.28 12.92 -6.02
N ASP A 17 -10.07 13.47 -5.11
CA ASP A 17 -10.18 14.92 -4.93
C ASP A 17 -8.90 15.50 -4.33
N ILE A 18 -8.31 14.82 -3.34
CA ILE A 18 -7.03 15.19 -2.75
C ILE A 18 -5.91 15.10 -3.79
N LEU A 19 -5.88 14.10 -4.68
CA LEU A 19 -4.92 14.04 -5.78
C LEU A 19 -5.05 15.24 -6.72
N ARG A 20 -6.29 15.60 -7.10
CA ARG A 20 -6.58 16.75 -7.97
C ARG A 20 -6.14 18.06 -7.31
N GLU A 21 -6.45 18.23 -6.03
CA GLU A 21 -6.07 19.41 -5.27
C GLU A 21 -4.55 19.51 -5.09
N SER A 22 -3.88 18.40 -4.81
CA SER A 22 -2.42 18.34 -4.70
C SER A 22 -1.74 18.76 -6.00
N ARG A 23 -2.26 18.33 -7.16
CA ARG A 23 -1.78 18.77 -8.47
C ARG A 23 -1.98 20.28 -8.68
N ARG A 24 -3.08 20.86 -8.16
CA ARG A 24 -3.33 22.31 -8.21
C ARG A 24 -2.34 23.07 -7.34
N LEU A 25 -2.09 22.62 -6.11
CA LEU A 25 -1.13 23.23 -5.18
C LEU A 25 0.31 23.16 -5.71
N ALA A 26 0.67 22.02 -6.32
CA ALA A 26 1.95 21.77 -6.96
C ALA A 26 2.09 22.41 -8.35
N SER A 27 1.10 23.19 -8.80
CA SER A 27 1.15 23.85 -10.12
C SER A 27 2.41 24.70 -10.27
N GLY A 28 3.04 24.61 -11.44
CA GLY A 28 4.30 25.27 -11.77
C GLY A 28 5.57 24.53 -11.33
N MET A 29 5.45 23.37 -10.67
CA MET A 29 6.59 22.50 -10.37
C MET A 29 6.83 21.50 -11.50
N ASP A 30 8.11 21.19 -11.75
CA ASP A 30 8.51 20.09 -12.64
C ASP A 30 8.50 18.77 -11.86
N LEU A 31 7.30 18.17 -11.75
CA LEU A 31 7.08 16.90 -11.06
C LEU A 31 5.86 16.16 -11.62
N ILE A 32 5.73 14.89 -11.23
CA ILE A 32 4.52 14.09 -11.49
C ILE A 32 3.95 13.63 -10.15
N LEU A 33 2.66 13.89 -9.93
CA LEU A 33 1.85 13.26 -8.87
C LEU A 33 0.96 12.21 -9.54
N ARG A 34 1.33 10.93 -9.43
CA ARG A 34 0.69 9.82 -10.14
C ARG A 34 -0.58 9.37 -9.43
N ASP A 35 -0.47 9.11 -8.14
CA ASP A 35 -1.55 8.54 -7.33
C ASP A 35 -1.61 9.17 -5.94
N CYS A 36 -2.77 9.05 -5.31
CA CYS A 36 -3.01 9.42 -3.91
C CYS A 36 -3.75 8.29 -3.22
N ARG A 37 -3.28 7.88 -2.04
CA ARG A 37 -3.90 6.85 -1.22
C ARG A 37 -4.11 7.42 0.17
N ILE A 38 -5.29 7.21 0.74
CA ILE A 38 -5.61 7.72 2.07
C ILE A 38 -5.90 6.53 3.00
N SER A 39 -5.12 6.46 4.07
CA SER A 39 -5.26 5.51 5.17
C SER A 39 -5.71 6.23 6.43
N LYS A 40 -5.91 5.51 7.54
CA LYS A 40 -6.23 6.13 8.84
C LYS A 40 -5.09 6.99 9.36
N LYS A 41 -3.84 6.68 9.00
CA LYS A 41 -2.64 7.35 9.54
C LYS A 41 -2.00 8.32 8.55
N TYR A 42 -2.11 8.06 7.26
CA TYR A 42 -1.32 8.72 6.22
C TYR A 42 -2.14 9.09 4.99
N ILE A 43 -1.75 10.21 4.38
CA ILE A 43 -2.07 10.57 3.00
C ILE A 43 -0.78 10.36 2.20
N GLU A 44 -0.79 9.33 1.36
CA GLU A 44 0.37 8.90 0.58
C GLU A 44 0.25 9.39 -0.86
N PHE A 45 1.31 9.99 -1.37
CA PHE A 45 1.45 10.37 -2.77
C PHE A 45 2.56 9.58 -3.45
N ASP A 46 2.20 8.94 -4.57
CA ASP A 46 3.18 8.47 -5.54
C ASP A 46 3.62 9.67 -6.40
N THR A 47 4.89 10.04 -6.25
CA THR A 47 5.46 11.19 -6.93
C THR A 47 6.82 10.91 -7.54
N SER A 48 7.05 11.47 -8.72
CA SER A 48 8.37 11.57 -9.34
C SER A 48 8.79 13.05 -9.32
N ILE A 49 9.82 13.35 -8.55
CA ILE A 49 10.31 14.71 -8.32
C ILE A 49 11.84 14.69 -8.10
N PRO A 50 12.60 15.69 -8.59
CA PRO A 50 13.99 15.85 -8.19
C PRO A 50 14.12 16.06 -6.67
N LYS A 51 15.10 15.41 -6.03
CA LYS A 51 15.32 15.52 -4.58
C LYS A 51 15.44 16.98 -4.09
N SER A 52 16.05 17.86 -4.89
CA SER A 52 16.21 19.29 -4.60
C SER A 52 14.90 20.09 -4.55
N LYS A 53 13.78 19.51 -5.01
CA LYS A 53 12.46 20.15 -5.04
C LYS A 53 11.49 19.57 -4.00
N LEU A 54 11.92 18.57 -3.22
CA LEU A 54 11.08 17.90 -2.24
C LEU A 54 10.55 18.87 -1.18
N ASP A 55 11.41 19.72 -0.61
CA ASP A 55 10.99 20.67 0.43
C ASP A 55 9.94 21.67 -0.09
N GLN A 56 10.09 22.11 -1.34
CA GLN A 56 9.12 22.98 -2.00
C GLN A 56 7.76 22.26 -2.19
N LEU A 57 7.76 20.97 -2.52
CA LEU A 57 6.54 20.18 -2.64
C LEU A 57 5.87 20.03 -1.27
N VAL A 58 6.66 19.71 -0.23
CA VAL A 58 6.16 19.58 1.14
C VAL A 58 5.50 20.86 1.62
N GLU A 59 6.14 22.01 1.40
CA GLU A 59 5.57 23.33 1.74
C GLU A 59 4.22 23.54 1.04
N LYS A 60 4.15 23.26 -0.27
CA LYS A 60 2.92 23.41 -1.06
C LYS A 60 1.80 22.46 -0.65
N LEU A 61 2.11 21.26 -0.17
CA LEU A 61 1.13 20.28 0.29
C LEU A 61 0.77 20.43 1.78
N SER A 62 1.42 21.33 2.51
CA SER A 62 1.14 21.57 3.94
C SER A 62 -0.34 21.89 4.28
N PRO A 63 -1.17 22.49 3.39
CA PRO A 63 -2.61 22.64 3.67
C PRO A 63 -3.38 21.31 3.72
N ILE A 64 -2.87 20.23 3.12
CA ILE A 64 -3.48 18.90 3.14
C ILE A 64 -3.11 18.17 4.43
N GLY A 65 -1.84 18.28 4.84
CA GLY A 65 -1.34 17.71 6.08
C GLY A 65 0.16 17.98 6.27
N PRO A 66 0.66 17.90 7.51
CA PRO A 66 2.09 18.03 7.76
C PRO A 66 2.84 16.80 7.22
N LEU A 67 4.10 16.99 6.83
CA LEU A 67 4.98 15.88 6.45
C LEU A 67 5.10 14.89 7.61
N ASP A 68 4.90 13.61 7.31
CA ASP A 68 5.32 12.53 8.19
C ASP A 68 6.73 12.06 7.79
N HIS A 69 6.86 11.56 6.56
CA HIS A 69 8.13 11.15 5.99
C HIS A 69 8.07 11.09 4.46
N ALA A 70 9.22 10.95 3.82
CA ALA A 70 9.34 10.65 2.40
C ALA A 70 10.31 9.48 2.20
N LYS A 71 9.92 8.51 1.39
CA LYS A 71 10.74 7.35 1.01
C LYS A 71 11.08 7.43 -0.48
N HIS A 72 12.36 7.34 -0.81
CA HIS A 72 12.79 7.12 -2.18
C HIS A 72 12.53 5.65 -2.54
N VAL A 73 11.71 5.40 -3.55
CA VAL A 73 11.38 4.02 -3.97
C VAL A 73 12.47 3.57 -4.93
N VAL A 74 13.35 2.71 -4.44
CA VAL A 74 14.39 2.03 -5.20
C VAL A 74 14.38 0.56 -4.81
N GLU A 75 14.83 -0.30 -5.71
CA GLU A 75 15.05 -1.71 -5.38
C GLU A 75 16.23 -1.80 -4.41
N GLU A 76 15.96 -2.20 -3.17
CA GLU A 76 16.96 -2.38 -2.12
C GLU A 76 17.37 -3.85 -2.05
N ILE A 77 18.68 -4.10 -1.93
CA ILE A 77 19.19 -5.44 -1.61
C ILE A 77 19.04 -5.61 -0.10
N ILE A 78 18.01 -6.33 0.30
CA ILE A 78 17.66 -6.61 1.70
C ILE A 78 17.55 -8.13 1.90
N GLU A 79 17.95 -8.61 3.07
CA GLU A 79 17.78 -10.01 3.43
C GLU A 79 16.29 -10.36 3.52
N LYS A 80 15.95 -11.58 3.11
CA LYS A 80 14.56 -12.02 2.98
C LYS A 80 13.75 -11.86 4.28
N GLU A 81 14.34 -12.21 5.43
CA GLU A 81 13.68 -12.13 6.73
C GLU A 81 13.36 -10.67 7.11
N ASP A 82 14.32 -9.77 6.89
CA ASP A 82 14.14 -8.34 7.15
C ASP A 82 13.08 -7.75 6.21
N ALA A 83 13.09 -8.14 4.93
CA ALA A 83 12.08 -7.73 3.96
C ALA A 83 10.66 -8.19 4.33
N ILE A 84 10.52 -9.40 4.89
CA ILE A 84 9.24 -9.91 5.39
C ILE A 84 8.80 -9.14 6.64
N SER A 85 9.71 -8.88 7.58
CA SER A 85 9.44 -8.08 8.78
C SER A 85 8.99 -6.65 8.43
N ASP A 86 9.69 -6.01 7.50
CA ASP A 86 9.33 -4.72 6.93
C ASP A 86 7.96 -4.77 6.25
N GLY A 87 7.70 -5.81 5.46
CA GLY A 87 6.40 -6.06 4.82
C GLY A 87 5.25 -6.09 5.82
N ILE A 88 5.40 -6.80 6.93
CA ILE A 88 4.43 -6.85 8.03
C ILE A 88 4.26 -5.46 8.66
N SER A 89 5.36 -4.78 8.94
CA SER A 89 5.34 -3.42 9.51
C SER A 89 4.60 -2.42 8.61
N TYR A 90 4.87 -2.44 7.30
CA TYR A 90 4.18 -1.60 6.33
C TYR A 90 2.69 -1.94 6.27
N PHE A 91 2.34 -3.22 6.17
CA PHE A 91 0.94 -3.65 6.12
C PHE A 91 0.15 -3.19 7.35
N ASN A 92 0.71 -3.42 8.54
CA ASN A 92 0.08 -3.08 9.82
C ASN A 92 0.02 -1.56 10.06
N ASN A 93 0.74 -0.78 9.27
CA ASN A 93 0.66 0.69 9.22
C ASN A 93 -0.15 1.21 8.02
N GLU A 94 -0.88 0.34 7.31
CA GLU A 94 -1.65 0.67 6.12
C GLU A 94 -0.79 1.30 5.00
N ARG A 95 0.50 0.98 4.96
CA ARG A 95 1.43 1.36 3.89
C ARG A 95 1.48 0.24 2.85
N PHE A 96 0.33 -0.02 2.24
CA PHE A 96 0.13 -1.22 1.42
C PHE A 96 0.94 -1.20 0.13
N TRP A 97 1.26 -0.01 -0.41
CA TRP A 97 2.12 0.09 -1.58
C TRP A 97 3.56 -0.33 -1.23
N GLU A 98 4.16 0.15 -0.13
CA GLU A 98 5.50 -0.32 0.23
C GLU A 98 5.53 -1.77 0.68
N CYS A 99 4.44 -2.27 1.29
CA CYS A 99 4.27 -3.70 1.54
C CYS A 99 4.31 -4.51 0.23
N HIS A 100 3.61 -4.05 -0.82
CA HIS A 100 3.66 -4.66 -2.14
C HIS A 100 5.09 -4.69 -2.69
N GLU A 101 5.77 -3.53 -2.72
CA GLU A 101 7.11 -3.39 -3.30
C GLU A 101 8.14 -4.28 -2.59
N ILE A 102 8.15 -4.29 -1.25
CA ILE A 102 9.14 -5.05 -0.50
C ILE A 102 8.91 -6.56 -0.62
N LEU A 103 7.65 -7.00 -0.68
CA LEU A 103 7.32 -8.42 -0.89
C LEU A 103 7.58 -8.85 -2.33
N GLU A 104 7.51 -7.96 -3.32
CA GLU A 104 7.92 -8.27 -4.69
C GLU A 104 9.42 -8.61 -4.76
N ALA A 105 10.27 -7.90 -4.03
CA ALA A 105 11.69 -8.22 -3.92
C ALA A 105 11.92 -9.62 -3.32
N VAL A 106 11.15 -10.00 -2.30
CA VAL A 106 11.15 -11.37 -1.74
C VAL A 106 10.71 -12.38 -2.79
N TRP A 107 9.59 -12.12 -3.47
CA TRP A 107 8.98 -13.02 -4.44
C TRP A 107 9.89 -13.37 -5.63
N LYS A 108 10.73 -12.42 -6.08
CA LYS A 108 11.73 -12.65 -7.15
C LYS A 108 12.66 -13.81 -6.83
N ASN A 109 13.01 -13.98 -5.55
CA ASN A 109 13.91 -15.02 -5.06
C ASN A 109 13.20 -16.30 -4.59
N CYS A 110 11.87 -16.26 -4.43
CA CYS A 110 11.08 -17.43 -4.03
C CYS A 110 10.96 -18.46 -5.17
N THR A 111 10.86 -19.74 -4.77
CA THR A 111 10.60 -20.87 -5.67
C THR A 111 9.51 -21.79 -5.11
N GLY A 112 8.98 -22.70 -5.92
CA GLY A 112 7.98 -23.67 -5.49
C GLY A 112 6.72 -23.04 -4.88
N ASN A 113 6.19 -23.68 -3.83
CA ASN A 113 4.95 -23.25 -3.16
C ASN A 113 5.07 -21.86 -2.51
N GLU A 114 6.25 -21.51 -2.01
CA GLU A 114 6.49 -20.20 -1.40
C GLU A 114 6.28 -19.06 -2.41
N LYS A 115 6.63 -19.28 -3.68
CA LYS A 115 6.40 -18.28 -4.73
C LYS A 115 4.92 -17.94 -4.91
N PHE A 116 4.03 -18.92 -4.78
CA PHE A 116 2.58 -18.71 -4.82
C PHE A 116 2.08 -18.03 -3.55
N LEU A 117 2.58 -18.45 -2.38
CA LEU A 117 2.23 -17.86 -1.10
C LEU A 117 2.55 -16.36 -1.07
N VAL A 118 3.81 -15.99 -1.36
CA VAL A 118 4.25 -14.59 -1.36
C VAL A 118 3.51 -13.80 -2.43
N GLN A 119 3.26 -14.38 -3.61
CA GLN A 119 2.42 -13.74 -4.64
C GLN A 119 0.99 -13.46 -4.14
N GLY A 120 0.42 -14.37 -3.34
CA GLY A 120 -0.86 -14.17 -2.69
C GLY A 120 -0.85 -12.98 -1.73
N LEU A 121 0.18 -12.86 -0.88
CA LEU A 121 0.35 -11.73 0.03
C LEU A 121 0.51 -10.39 -0.70
N ILE A 122 1.30 -10.37 -1.79
CA ILE A 122 1.44 -9.21 -2.68
C ILE A 122 0.08 -8.78 -3.23
N LEU A 123 -0.75 -9.74 -3.67
CA LEU A 123 -2.09 -9.44 -4.16
C LEU A 123 -3.01 -8.91 -3.05
N VAL A 124 -2.90 -9.41 -1.81
CA VAL A 124 -3.66 -8.84 -0.68
C VAL A 124 -3.27 -7.37 -0.45
N ALA A 125 -1.98 -7.05 -0.42
CA ALA A 125 -1.51 -5.67 -0.31
C ALA A 125 -1.99 -4.81 -1.50
N ALA A 126 -1.88 -5.32 -2.74
CA ALA A 126 -2.36 -4.64 -3.93
C ALA A 126 -3.88 -4.38 -3.90
N GLY A 127 -4.68 -5.31 -3.38
CA GLY A 127 -6.12 -5.10 -3.19
C GLY A 127 -6.38 -3.92 -2.26
N LEU A 128 -5.71 -3.87 -1.11
CA LEU A 128 -5.87 -2.80 -0.13
C LEU A 128 -5.30 -1.45 -0.62
N VAL A 129 -4.33 -1.47 -1.54
CA VAL A 129 -3.88 -0.30 -2.31
C VAL A 129 -5.05 0.36 -3.07
N HIS A 130 -5.94 -0.45 -3.65
CA HIS A 130 -7.15 0.03 -4.34
C HIS A 130 -8.25 0.44 -3.37
N TYR A 131 -8.39 -0.26 -2.24
CA TYR A 131 -9.27 0.17 -1.15
C TYR A 131 -8.97 1.62 -0.71
N GLN A 132 -7.70 1.97 -0.53
CA GLN A 132 -7.27 3.33 -0.16
C GLN A 132 -7.55 4.41 -1.20
N LYS A 133 -7.97 4.02 -2.41
CA LYS A 133 -8.31 4.88 -3.54
C LYS A 133 -9.82 4.95 -3.81
N ASP A 134 -10.64 4.37 -2.93
CA ASP A 134 -12.10 4.20 -3.13
C ASP A 134 -12.43 3.33 -4.35
N GLU A 135 -11.70 2.22 -4.49
CA GLU A 135 -11.84 1.27 -5.60
C GLU A 135 -12.16 -0.14 -5.09
N ASP A 136 -13.23 -0.26 -4.28
CA ASP A 136 -13.61 -1.50 -3.59
C ASP A 136 -13.87 -2.68 -4.54
N GLU A 137 -14.49 -2.42 -5.69
CA GLU A 137 -14.74 -3.46 -6.71
C GLU A 137 -13.44 -4.04 -7.26
N ILE A 138 -12.42 -3.19 -7.46
CA ILE A 138 -11.09 -3.61 -7.90
C ILE A 138 -10.39 -4.37 -6.77
N CYS A 139 -10.48 -3.89 -5.52
CA CYS A 139 -9.97 -4.59 -4.34
C CYS A 139 -10.53 -6.01 -4.23
N ILE A 140 -11.85 -6.18 -4.35
CA ILE A 140 -12.53 -7.49 -4.29
C ILE A 140 -12.07 -8.39 -5.44
N SER A 141 -11.95 -7.87 -6.66
CA SER A 141 -11.43 -8.61 -7.81
C SER A 141 -10.00 -9.12 -7.57
N ILE A 142 -9.14 -8.30 -6.97
CA ILE A 142 -7.77 -8.68 -6.62
C ILE A 142 -7.75 -9.69 -5.47
N PHE A 143 -8.60 -9.55 -4.45
CA PHE A 143 -8.70 -10.53 -3.36
C PHE A 143 -9.10 -11.93 -3.86
N ASN A 144 -10.00 -12.03 -4.86
CA ASN A 144 -10.31 -13.32 -5.48
C ASN A 144 -9.06 -13.96 -6.13
N ARG A 145 -8.23 -13.16 -6.81
CA ARG A 145 -6.95 -13.62 -7.36
C ARG A 145 -5.96 -14.01 -6.25
N ALA A 146 -5.95 -13.29 -5.13
CA ALA A 146 -5.12 -13.62 -3.98
C ALA A 146 -5.51 -14.97 -3.37
N LEU A 147 -6.80 -15.24 -3.19
CA LEU A 147 -7.29 -16.54 -2.70
C LEU A 147 -6.87 -17.69 -3.61
N ALA A 148 -6.95 -17.53 -4.93
CA ALA A 148 -6.48 -18.54 -5.88
C ALA A 148 -4.97 -18.84 -5.75
N LYS A 149 -4.16 -17.85 -5.36
CA LYS A 149 -2.73 -18.05 -5.10
C LYS A 149 -2.46 -18.69 -3.74
N LEU A 150 -3.30 -18.42 -2.76
CA LEU A 150 -3.18 -18.93 -1.38
C LEU A 150 -3.87 -20.29 -1.17
N GLU A 151 -4.52 -20.86 -2.18
CA GLU A 151 -5.32 -22.10 -2.08
C GLU A 151 -4.60 -23.23 -1.33
N ASN A 152 -3.32 -23.46 -1.68
CA ASN A 152 -2.50 -24.53 -1.10
C ASN A 152 -1.62 -24.06 0.09
N SER A 153 -1.75 -22.80 0.52
CA SER A 153 -0.97 -22.22 1.62
C SER A 153 -1.78 -22.27 2.91
N ASN A 154 -1.23 -22.85 3.98
CA ASN A 154 -1.93 -23.01 5.27
C ASN A 154 -0.98 -22.71 6.44
N GLY A 155 -1.54 -22.41 7.60
CA GLY A 155 -0.79 -22.14 8.82
C GLY A 155 -0.11 -20.78 8.82
N LYS A 156 1.13 -20.74 9.32
CA LYS A 156 1.93 -19.52 9.44
C LYS A 156 3.05 -19.47 8.40
N TYR A 157 3.28 -18.29 7.87
CA TYR A 157 4.47 -17.94 7.10
C TYR A 157 5.18 -16.82 7.86
N HIS A 158 6.28 -17.17 8.56
CA HIS A 158 6.88 -16.31 9.59
C HIS A 158 5.82 -15.93 10.63
N ASP A 159 5.62 -14.63 10.90
CA ASP A 159 4.61 -14.14 11.82
C ASP A 159 3.22 -13.93 11.18
N ILE A 160 3.08 -14.22 9.88
CA ILE A 160 1.85 -14.00 9.11
C ILE A 160 0.94 -15.23 9.22
N ASN A 161 -0.28 -15.03 9.71
CA ASN A 161 -1.30 -16.09 9.74
C ASN A 161 -2.09 -16.17 8.42
N ILE A 162 -1.70 -17.10 7.55
CA ILE A 162 -2.27 -17.25 6.21
C ILE A 162 -3.74 -17.68 6.26
N ASP A 163 -4.10 -18.56 7.19
CA ASP A 163 -5.49 -18.99 7.35
C ASP A 163 -6.38 -17.82 7.77
N LYS A 164 -5.89 -16.94 8.64
CA LYS A 164 -6.62 -15.75 9.05
C LYS A 164 -6.80 -14.75 7.93
N ILE A 165 -5.79 -14.58 7.08
CA ILE A 165 -5.88 -13.71 5.89
C ILE A 165 -6.95 -14.25 4.94
N LYS A 166 -6.90 -15.53 4.59
CA LYS A 166 -7.90 -16.17 3.72
C LYS A 166 -9.31 -16.00 4.27
N GLU A 167 -9.51 -16.26 5.56
CA GLU A 167 -10.80 -16.07 6.23
C GLU A 167 -11.30 -14.62 6.13
N THR A 168 -10.42 -13.66 6.44
CA THR A 168 -10.72 -12.22 6.45
C THR A 168 -11.13 -11.73 5.06
N ILE A 169 -10.33 -12.00 4.03
CA ILE A 169 -10.63 -11.52 2.68
C ILE A 169 -11.82 -12.26 2.06
N THR A 170 -12.06 -13.54 2.40
CA THR A 170 -13.26 -14.27 1.99
C THR A 170 -14.52 -13.61 2.54
N LYS A 171 -14.51 -13.19 3.81
CA LYS A 171 -15.63 -12.47 4.41
C LYS A 171 -15.90 -11.15 3.67
N MET A 172 -14.86 -10.38 3.36
CA MET A 172 -14.99 -9.10 2.63
C MET A 172 -15.51 -9.30 1.20
N ILE A 173 -15.05 -10.34 0.49
CA ILE A 173 -15.56 -10.68 -0.84
C ILE A 173 -17.07 -10.99 -0.78
N ASN A 174 -17.50 -11.79 0.19
CA ASN A 174 -18.89 -12.22 0.32
C ASN A 174 -19.82 -11.08 0.77
N SER A 175 -19.38 -10.25 1.72
CA SER A 175 -20.18 -9.11 2.20
C SER A 175 -20.14 -7.91 1.26
N LYS A 176 -19.14 -7.84 0.37
CA LYS A 176 -18.77 -6.65 -0.41
C LYS A 176 -18.46 -5.43 0.45
N ASP A 177 -18.07 -5.66 1.70
CA ASP A 177 -17.68 -4.64 2.66
C ASP A 177 -16.20 -4.81 2.97
N VAL A 178 -15.39 -3.90 2.41
CA VAL A 178 -13.93 -3.96 2.49
C VAL A 178 -13.44 -3.05 3.62
N SER A 179 -12.48 -3.56 4.39
CA SER A 179 -11.77 -2.76 5.38
C SER A 179 -10.30 -3.17 5.47
N SER A 180 -9.47 -2.28 6.00
CA SER A 180 -8.11 -2.63 6.38
C SER A 180 -8.09 -3.53 7.62
N PHE A 181 -7.05 -4.35 7.73
CA PHE A 181 -6.84 -5.27 8.84
C PHE A 181 -5.35 -5.40 9.15
N LEU A 182 -5.01 -6.14 10.21
CA LEU A 182 -3.63 -6.44 10.58
C LEU A 182 -3.29 -7.88 10.19
N ILE A 183 -2.03 -8.12 9.85
CA ILE A 183 -1.47 -9.45 9.53
C ILE A 183 -0.44 -9.90 10.55
#